data_AF-A0A7W0ZXZ1-F1
#
_entry.id   AF-A0A7W0ZXZ1-F1
#
_cell.length_a   1.000
_cell.length_b   1.000
_cell.length_c   1.000
_cell.angle_alpha   90.00
_cell.angle_beta   90.00
_cell.angle_gamma   90.00
#
_symmetry.space_group_name_H-M   'P 1'
#
loop_
_entity.id
_entity.type
_entity.pdbx_description
1 polymer ?
#
loop_
_entity_poly.entity_id
_entity_poly.type
_entity_poly.pdbx_seq_one_letter_code
_entity_poly.pdbx_strand_id
1 'polypeptide(L)'
;MSDRRGARASSWGEIAIAALVIAVVAMLIVPLPRPLLDLLLTLNIAIAVALLMAAVFTPRPLSFASFPTLLVVTTLFRVGLEVSATRLILADGDAGEVVHAFGSSVVSSNLVVGIVVFAVITIVQLVVVARGAERVAEVAARFALDAMPGKQMAIDAEQRSGAIDAETARARRSELERESQLYGAMDGAMRFVKGDAIAAIVIVVINLVGGLVVGIVTKGQTAAEAVRTYSLLSIGGG
;
A
#
# COMPACT_ATOMS: atom_id res chain seq x y z
N MET A 1 -11.36 -15.68 40.29
CA MET A 1 -10.75 -14.33 40.31
C MET A 1 -9.25 -14.52 40.27
N SER A 2 -8.62 -14.18 39.13
CA SER A 2 -7.17 -14.12 38.83
C SER A 2 -6.74 -14.98 37.65
N ASP A 3 -6.84 -14.43 36.44
CA ASP A 3 -5.71 -14.48 35.51
C ASP A 3 -5.82 -13.34 34.49
N ARG A 4 -5.24 -12.20 34.86
CA ARG A 4 -5.03 -11.02 34.01
C ARG A 4 -3.55 -10.67 34.09
N ARG A 5 -2.66 -11.53 33.61
CA ARG A 5 -1.24 -11.21 33.47
C ARG A 5 -0.66 -11.93 32.25
N GLY A 6 -0.53 -11.19 31.16
CA GLY A 6 0.13 -11.71 29.96
C GLY A 6 -0.04 -10.91 28.66
N ALA A 7 -0.26 -9.60 28.70
CA ALA A 7 -0.25 -8.77 27.49
C ALA A 7 0.52 -7.47 27.75
N ARG A 8 1.84 -7.55 27.72
CA ARG A 8 2.74 -6.38 27.61
C ARG A 8 3.77 -6.65 26.52
N ALA A 9 3.28 -6.70 25.29
CA ALA A 9 4.03 -6.59 24.04
C ALA A 9 2.97 -6.17 22.99
N SER A 10 2.95 -5.01 22.34
CA SER A 10 3.95 -3.95 22.13
C SER A 10 3.24 -2.58 22.01
N SER A 11 3.18 -1.80 23.10
CA SER A 11 2.45 -0.52 23.14
C SER A 11 2.87 0.47 22.05
N TRP A 12 4.14 0.47 21.64
CA TRP A 12 4.67 1.41 20.66
C TRP A 12 4.16 1.17 19.24
N GLY A 13 3.94 -0.10 18.84
CA GLY A 13 3.44 -0.43 17.51
C GLY A 13 1.97 -0.06 17.35
N GLU A 14 1.16 -0.38 18.37
CA GLU A 14 -0.26 -0.01 18.41
C GLU A 14 -0.44 1.51 18.45
N ILE A 15 0.38 2.21 19.25
CA ILE A 15 0.38 3.69 19.29
C ILE A 15 0.79 4.27 17.94
N ALA A 16 1.79 3.69 17.26
CA ALA A 16 2.23 4.17 15.94
C ALA A 16 1.13 4.00 14.88
N ILE A 17 0.44 2.85 14.86
CA ILE A 17 -0.69 2.62 13.94
C ILE A 17 -1.83 3.59 14.25
N ALA A 18 -2.21 3.75 15.52
CA ALA A 18 -3.26 4.69 15.92
C ALA A 18 -2.90 6.14 15.55
N ALA A 19 -1.66 6.56 15.80
CA ALA A 19 -1.15 7.87 15.44
C ALA A 19 -1.18 8.08 13.92
N LEU A 20 -0.83 7.06 13.13
CA LEU A 20 -0.93 7.12 11.67
C LEU A 20 -2.37 7.28 11.19
N VAL A 21 -3.31 6.51 11.73
CA VAL A 21 -4.73 6.64 11.38
C VAL A 21 -5.22 8.05 11.67
N ILE A 22 -4.88 8.59 12.85
CA ILE A 22 -5.21 9.96 13.23
C ILE A 22 -4.55 10.96 12.28
N ALA A 23 -3.28 10.75 11.91
CA ALA A 23 -2.57 11.62 10.97
C ALA A 23 -3.24 11.62 9.59
N VAL A 24 -3.62 10.45 9.06
CA VAL A 24 -4.34 10.34 7.78
C VAL A 24 -5.69 11.04 7.84
N VAL A 25 -6.46 10.86 8.92
CA VAL A 25 -7.73 11.59 9.10
C VAL A 25 -7.50 13.10 9.21
N ALA A 26 -6.45 13.54 9.92
CA ALA A 26 -6.09 14.94 10.02
C ALA A 26 -5.71 15.54 8.65
N MET A 27 -5.00 14.79 7.81
CA MET A 27 -4.66 15.19 6.43
C MET A 27 -5.90 15.41 5.56
N LEU A 28 -7.00 14.69 5.80
CA LEU A 28 -8.26 14.89 5.07
C LEU A 28 -8.93 16.24 5.40
N ILE A 29 -8.73 16.74 6.62
CA ILE A 29 -9.38 17.95 7.13
C ILE A 29 -8.47 19.16 6.95
N VAL A 30 -7.18 19.01 7.20
CA VAL A 30 -6.21 20.10 7.29
C VAL A 30 -5.37 20.19 6.01
N PRO A 31 -5.30 21.37 5.35
CA PRO A 31 -4.37 21.60 4.24
C PRO A 31 -2.94 21.25 4.61
N LEU A 32 -2.32 20.34 3.87
CA LEU A 32 -0.87 20.18 3.92
C LEU A 32 -0.17 21.28 3.10
N PRO A 33 0.88 21.92 3.64
CA PRO A 33 1.72 22.80 2.84
C PRO A 33 2.52 21.99 1.81
N ARG A 34 2.75 22.56 0.62
CA ARG A 34 3.39 21.88 -0.53
C ARG A 34 4.73 21.21 -0.18
N PRO A 35 5.66 21.86 0.53
CA PRO A 35 6.95 21.24 0.88
C PRO A 35 6.79 20.02 1.81
N LEU A 36 5.76 20.03 2.67
CA LEU A 36 5.49 18.88 3.53
C LEU A 36 4.89 17.72 2.72
N LEU A 37 4.01 18.00 1.76
CA LEU A 37 3.50 16.98 0.86
C LEU A 37 4.63 16.33 0.05
N ASP A 38 5.54 17.14 -0.52
CA ASP A 38 6.70 16.64 -1.27
C ASP A 38 7.61 15.75 -0.40
N LEU A 39 7.88 16.17 0.84
CA LEU A 39 8.66 15.37 1.80
C LEU A 39 7.98 14.03 2.10
N LEU A 40 6.67 14.04 2.35
CA LEU A 40 5.90 12.84 2.69
C LEU A 40 5.75 11.89 1.50
N LEU A 41 5.56 12.41 0.28
CA LEU A 41 5.56 11.63 -0.96
C LEU A 41 6.93 10.98 -1.20
N THR A 42 8.01 11.75 -1.05
CA THR A 42 9.37 11.23 -1.18
C THR A 42 9.65 10.13 -0.15
N LEU A 43 9.22 10.33 1.10
CA LEU A 43 9.33 9.32 2.15
C LEU A 43 8.50 8.07 1.83
N ASN A 44 7.28 8.23 1.29
CA ASN A 44 6.44 7.11 0.87
C ASN A 44 7.16 6.24 -0.19
N ILE A 45 7.73 6.87 -1.22
CA ILE A 45 8.50 6.19 -2.26
C ILE A 45 9.73 5.50 -1.66
N ALA A 46 10.47 6.17 -0.78
CA ALA A 46 11.64 5.59 -0.11
C ALA A 46 11.27 4.35 0.71
N ILE A 47 10.14 4.38 1.45
CA ILE A 47 9.63 3.23 2.18
C ILE A 47 9.21 2.11 1.22
N ALA A 48 8.52 2.42 0.12
CA ALA A 48 8.12 1.43 -0.87
C ALA A 48 9.33 0.70 -1.47
N VAL A 49 10.40 1.43 -1.81
CA VAL A 49 11.65 0.85 -2.30
C VAL A 49 12.34 0.04 -1.20
N ALA A 50 12.37 0.52 0.04
CA ALA A 50 12.95 -0.23 1.15
C ALA A 50 12.20 -1.55 1.41
N LEU A 51 10.86 -1.53 1.34
CA LEU A 51 10.04 -2.73 1.45
C LEU A 51 10.26 -3.70 0.28
N LEU A 52 10.41 -3.19 -0.95
CA LEU A 52 10.75 -4.00 -2.11
C LEU A 52 12.10 -4.70 -1.92
N MET A 53 13.13 -3.95 -1.50
CA MET A 53 14.45 -4.50 -1.22
C MET A 53 14.38 -5.54 -0.09
N ALA A 54 13.68 -5.23 1.01
CA ALA A 54 13.48 -6.19 2.09
C ALA A 54 12.79 -7.47 1.60
N ALA A 55 11.79 -7.37 0.73
CA ALA A 55 11.10 -8.52 0.16
C ALA A 55 12.00 -9.37 -0.76
N VAL A 56 12.82 -8.74 -1.60
CA VAL A 56 13.72 -9.43 -2.54
C VAL A 56 14.89 -10.12 -1.83
N PHE A 57 15.42 -9.52 -0.77
CA PHE A 57 16.63 -10.01 -0.09
C PHE A 57 16.35 -10.85 1.17
N THR A 58 15.10 -11.12 1.54
CA THR A 58 14.78 -11.93 2.73
C THR A 58 14.65 -13.43 2.39
N PRO A 59 15.50 -14.32 2.94
CA PRO A 59 15.54 -15.73 2.58
C PRO A 59 14.48 -16.61 3.28
N ARG A 60 13.79 -16.14 4.33
CA ARG A 60 12.76 -16.92 5.05
C ARG A 60 11.46 -16.10 5.23
N PRO A 61 10.28 -16.63 4.89
CA PRO A 61 9.00 -15.92 5.04
C PRO A 61 8.72 -15.42 6.47
N LEU A 62 9.03 -16.22 7.48
CA LEU A 62 8.82 -15.88 8.90
C LEU A 62 9.73 -14.77 9.40
N SER A 63 10.88 -14.53 8.76
CA SER A 63 11.77 -13.41 9.11
C SER A 63 11.12 -12.06 8.82
N PHE A 64 10.06 -12.03 8.01
CA PHE A 64 9.33 -10.83 7.67
C PHE A 64 7.85 -10.90 8.06
N ALA A 65 7.58 -11.45 9.24
CA ALA A 65 6.22 -11.56 9.77
C ALA A 65 5.48 -10.20 9.92
N SER A 66 6.20 -9.07 9.97
CA SER A 66 5.64 -7.72 10.01
C SER A 66 5.21 -7.18 8.65
N PHE A 67 5.54 -7.85 7.55
CA PHE A 67 5.29 -7.34 6.19
C PHE A 67 3.83 -7.04 5.88
N PRO A 68 2.84 -7.91 6.19
CA PRO A 68 1.44 -7.60 5.90
C PRO A 68 0.98 -6.32 6.59
N THR A 69 1.36 -6.14 7.85
CA THR A 69 1.03 -4.94 8.63
C THR A 69 1.68 -3.71 8.05
N LEU A 70 2.96 -3.79 7.66
CA LEU A 70 3.68 -2.70 7.01
C LEU A 70 3.04 -2.30 5.69
N LEU A 71 2.64 -3.27 4.86
CA LEU A 71 1.92 -3.00 3.62
C LEU A 71 0.65 -2.20 3.89
N VAL A 72 -0.25 -2.68 4.76
CA VAL A 72 -1.51 -1.99 5.08
C VAL A 72 -1.27 -0.58 5.61
N VAL A 73 -0.31 -0.43 6.51
CA VAL A 73 0.09 0.88 7.07
C VAL A 73 0.60 1.82 5.98
N THR A 74 1.50 1.37 5.11
CA THR A 74 2.05 2.20 4.03
C THR A 74 1.02 2.55 2.97
N THR A 75 0.09 1.64 2.68
CA THR A 75 -1.04 1.88 1.79
C THR A 75 -1.98 2.92 2.39
N LEU A 76 -2.34 2.82 3.67
CA LEU A 76 -3.18 3.82 4.32
C LEU A 76 -2.53 5.21 4.33
N PHE A 77 -1.22 5.27 4.61
CA PHE A 77 -0.45 6.50 4.52
C PHE A 77 -0.50 7.08 3.10
N ARG A 78 -0.28 6.24 2.08
CA ARG A 78 -0.37 6.60 0.66
C ARG A 78 -1.73 7.21 0.31
N VAL A 79 -2.84 6.56 0.69
CA VAL A 79 -4.20 7.09 0.46
C VAL A 79 -4.37 8.50 1.05
N GLY A 80 -3.86 8.75 2.25
CA GLY A 80 -3.90 10.08 2.87
C GLY A 80 -3.14 11.15 2.07
N LEU A 81 -2.00 10.78 1.49
CA LEU A 81 -1.22 11.66 0.62
C LEU A 81 -1.93 11.91 -0.72
N GLU A 82 -2.53 10.89 -1.33
CA GLU A 82 -3.27 11.03 -2.59
C GLU A 82 -4.46 11.98 -2.46
N VAL A 83 -5.21 11.90 -1.35
CA VAL A 83 -6.32 12.83 -1.08
C VAL A 83 -5.81 14.25 -0.82
N SER A 84 -4.70 14.39 -0.08
CA SER A 84 -4.08 15.69 0.18
C SER A 84 -3.57 16.34 -1.11
N ALA A 85 -2.92 15.55 -1.98
CA ALA A 85 -2.46 15.98 -3.30
C ALA A 85 -3.64 16.39 -4.18
N THR A 86 -4.69 15.57 -4.25
CA THR A 86 -5.94 15.87 -4.97
C THR A 86 -6.53 17.22 -4.58
N ARG A 87 -6.59 17.50 -3.27
CA ARG A 87 -7.07 18.79 -2.78
C ARG A 87 -6.21 19.95 -3.29
N LEU A 88 -4.89 19.84 -3.26
CA LEU A 88 -3.97 20.88 -3.76
C LEU A 88 -4.05 21.04 -5.29
N ILE A 89 -4.15 19.92 -6.03
CA ILE A 89 -4.38 19.92 -7.47
C ILE A 89 -5.63 20.74 -7.79
N LEU A 90 -6.77 20.41 -7.17
CA LEU A 90 -8.04 21.06 -7.47
C LEU A 90 -8.11 22.52 -6.96
N ALA A 91 -7.67 22.79 -5.73
CA ALA A 91 -7.74 24.12 -5.13
C ALA A 91 -6.72 25.08 -5.75
N ASP A 92 -5.44 24.72 -5.75
CA ASP A 92 -4.35 25.62 -6.11
C ASP A 92 -3.90 25.43 -7.56
N GLY A 93 -4.07 24.23 -8.13
CA GLY A 93 -3.54 23.92 -9.46
C GLY A 93 -2.02 23.67 -9.43
N ASP A 94 -1.51 23.32 -8.25
CA ASP A 94 -0.11 23.01 -7.97
C ASP A 94 -0.09 22.03 -6.80
N ALA A 95 0.60 20.91 -6.98
CA ALA A 95 0.64 19.80 -6.03
C ALA A 95 2.03 19.52 -5.46
N GLY A 96 2.98 20.45 -5.65
CA GLY A 96 4.36 20.29 -5.23
C GLY A 96 5.28 19.79 -6.34
N GLU A 97 6.58 19.86 -6.06
CA GLU A 97 7.64 19.57 -7.02
C GLU A 97 7.69 18.08 -7.38
N VAL A 98 7.39 17.18 -6.44
CA VAL A 98 7.44 15.74 -6.68
C VAL A 98 6.38 15.35 -7.72
N VAL A 99 5.14 15.82 -7.54
CA VAL A 99 4.05 15.57 -8.50
C VAL A 99 4.40 16.16 -9.87
N HIS A 100 4.95 17.37 -9.92
CA HIS A 100 5.39 17.98 -11.18
C HIS A 100 6.52 17.19 -11.87
N ALA A 101 7.48 16.67 -11.10
CA ALA A 101 8.59 15.87 -11.62
C ALA A 101 8.10 14.55 -12.23
N PHE A 102 7.21 13.82 -11.54
CA PHE A 102 6.61 12.60 -12.09
C PHE A 102 5.75 12.88 -13.31
N GLY A 103 4.88 13.90 -13.25
CA GLY A 103 4.00 14.25 -14.36
C GLY A 103 4.78 14.65 -15.61
N SER A 104 5.81 15.48 -15.47
CA SER A 104 6.66 15.88 -16.60
C SER A 104 7.55 14.76 -17.12
N SER A 105 7.98 13.82 -16.28
CA SER A 105 8.74 12.64 -16.70
C SER A 105 7.94 11.72 -17.61
N VAL A 106 6.65 11.51 -17.31
CA VAL A 106 5.76 10.66 -18.12
C VAL A 106 5.26 11.39 -19.37
N VAL A 107 4.89 12.68 -19.23
CA VAL A 107 4.32 13.46 -20.33
C VAL A 107 5.36 13.91 -21.35
N SER A 108 6.62 14.12 -20.93
CA SER A 108 7.68 14.63 -21.78
C SER A 108 7.21 15.87 -22.58
N SER A 109 7.58 15.99 -23.86
CA SER A 109 7.18 17.10 -24.74
C SER A 109 5.78 16.95 -25.37
N ASN A 110 5.08 15.81 -25.19
CA ASN A 110 3.81 15.55 -25.85
C ASN A 110 2.74 15.02 -24.89
N LEU A 111 1.80 15.90 -24.54
CA LEU A 111 0.68 15.59 -23.64
C LEU A 111 -0.14 14.37 -24.05
N VAL A 112 -0.43 14.23 -25.35
CA VAL A 112 -1.24 13.13 -25.86
C VAL A 112 -0.53 11.80 -25.65
N VAL A 113 0.76 11.75 -25.96
CA VAL A 113 1.59 10.55 -25.72
C VAL A 113 1.65 10.25 -24.23
N GLY A 114 1.83 11.27 -23.39
CA GLY A 114 1.81 11.13 -21.93
C GLY A 114 0.55 10.48 -21.39
N ILE A 115 -0.62 10.97 -21.82
CA ILE A 115 -1.93 10.41 -21.42
C ILE A 115 -2.05 8.94 -21.86
N VAL A 116 -1.64 8.61 -23.08
CA VAL A 116 -1.69 7.23 -23.60
C VAL A 116 -0.78 6.31 -22.80
N VAL A 117 0.48 6.71 -22.57
CA VAL A 117 1.45 5.92 -21.78
C VAL A 117 0.95 5.73 -20.36
N PHE A 118 0.46 6.80 -19.73
CA PHE A 118 -0.11 6.74 -18.39
C PHE A 118 -1.32 5.81 -18.31
N ALA A 119 -2.23 5.86 -19.29
CA ALA A 119 -3.37 4.95 -19.35
C ALA A 119 -2.93 3.48 -19.46
N VAL A 120 -1.91 3.18 -20.28
CA VAL A 120 -1.34 1.83 -20.40
C VAL A 120 -0.73 1.38 -19.07
N ILE A 121 0.10 2.21 -18.43
CA ILE A 121 0.73 1.90 -17.13
C ILE A 121 -0.36 1.62 -16.08
N THR A 122 -1.37 2.49 -16.01
CA THR A 122 -2.47 2.39 -15.05
C THR A 122 -3.28 1.09 -15.25
N ILE A 123 -3.59 0.74 -16.50
CA ILE A 123 -4.30 -0.51 -16.82
C ILE A 123 -3.46 -1.73 -16.44
N VAL A 124 -2.17 -1.74 -16.79
CA VAL A 124 -1.25 -2.83 -16.42
C VAL A 124 -1.16 -2.95 -14.90
N GLN A 125 -1.04 -1.83 -14.19
CA GLN A 125 -0.96 -1.80 -12.74
C GLN A 125 -2.20 -2.41 -12.07
N LEU A 126 -3.41 -2.06 -12.50
CA LEU A 126 -4.62 -2.62 -11.90
C LEU A 126 -4.91 -4.05 -12.37
N VAL A 127 -4.94 -4.26 -13.70
CA VAL A 127 -5.47 -5.50 -14.28
C VAL A 127 -4.48 -6.64 -14.18
N VAL A 128 -3.19 -6.37 -14.37
CA VAL A 128 -2.14 -7.40 -14.39
C VAL A 128 -1.47 -7.50 -13.04
N VAL A 129 -0.95 -6.39 -12.51
CA VAL A 129 -0.14 -6.40 -11.29
C VAL A 129 -1.01 -6.61 -10.05
N ALA A 130 -1.96 -5.72 -9.75
CA ALA A 130 -2.74 -5.79 -8.52
C ALA A 130 -3.63 -7.04 -8.46
N ARG A 131 -4.44 -7.30 -9.50
CA ARG A 131 -5.29 -8.50 -9.56
C ARG A 131 -4.48 -9.80 -9.67
N GLY A 132 -3.33 -9.77 -10.35
CA GLY A 132 -2.44 -10.93 -10.42
C GLY A 132 -1.84 -11.26 -9.06
N ALA A 133 -1.32 -10.24 -8.37
CA ALA A 133 -0.72 -10.39 -7.04
C ALA A 133 -1.73 -10.86 -5.99
N GLU A 134 -2.97 -10.36 -6.03
CA GLU A 134 -4.07 -10.84 -5.16
C GLU A 134 -4.31 -12.35 -5.36
N ARG A 135 -4.49 -12.80 -6.61
CA ARG A 135 -4.73 -14.22 -6.91
C ARG A 135 -3.56 -15.11 -6.51
N VAL A 136 -2.34 -14.66 -6.77
CA VAL A 136 -1.13 -15.41 -6.39
C VAL A 136 -1.04 -15.52 -4.87
N ALA A 137 -1.32 -14.44 -4.13
CA ALA A 137 -1.30 -14.44 -2.68
C ALA A 137 -2.41 -15.31 -2.07
N GLU A 138 -3.64 -15.23 -2.59
CA GLU A 138 -4.77 -16.06 -2.16
C GLU A 138 -4.47 -17.55 -2.33
N VAL A 139 -3.99 -17.93 -3.52
CA VAL A 139 -3.67 -19.34 -3.82
C VAL A 139 -2.48 -19.82 -2.99
N ALA A 140 -1.43 -19.01 -2.83
CA ALA A 140 -0.28 -19.37 -2.01
C ALA A 140 -0.66 -19.53 -0.53
N ALA A 141 -1.46 -18.61 0.01
CA ALA A 141 -1.95 -18.67 1.38
C ALA A 141 -2.82 -19.92 1.57
N ARG A 142 -3.74 -20.20 0.64
CA ARG A 142 -4.60 -21.38 0.71
C ARG A 142 -3.79 -22.67 0.70
N PHE A 143 -2.84 -22.83 -0.21
CA PHE A 143 -2.01 -24.04 -0.25
C PHE A 143 -1.15 -24.20 1.00
N ALA A 144 -0.58 -23.10 1.52
CA ALA A 144 0.18 -23.13 2.76
C ALA A 144 -0.70 -23.54 3.96
N LEU A 145 -1.92 -23.01 4.05
CA LEU A 145 -2.90 -23.33 5.10
C LEU A 145 -3.44 -24.76 4.99
N ASP A 146 -3.72 -25.24 3.78
CA ASP A 146 -4.19 -26.62 3.53
C ASP A 146 -3.10 -27.65 3.89
N ALA A 147 -1.82 -27.28 3.84
CA ALA A 147 -0.70 -28.14 4.25
C ALA A 147 -0.49 -28.20 5.79
N MET A 148 -1.15 -27.35 6.58
CA MET A 148 -0.89 -27.23 8.03
C MET A 148 -1.24 -28.49 8.82
N PRO A 149 -2.39 -29.16 8.61
CA PRO A 149 -2.70 -30.40 9.31
C PRO A 149 -1.65 -31.48 9.04
N GLY A 150 -1.15 -31.57 7.81
CA GLY A 150 -0.08 -32.51 7.43
C GLY A 150 1.22 -32.22 8.17
N LYS A 151 1.64 -30.95 8.24
CA LYS A 151 2.81 -30.51 9.02
C LYS A 151 2.63 -30.78 10.53
N GLN A 152 1.44 -30.54 11.09
CA GLN A 152 1.13 -30.86 12.50
C GLN A 152 1.21 -32.36 12.77
N MET A 153 0.59 -33.18 11.91
CA MET A 153 0.62 -34.63 12.03
C MET A 153 2.04 -35.19 11.94
N ALA A 154 2.90 -34.60 11.09
CA ALA A 154 4.31 -34.98 11.01
C ALA A 154 5.06 -34.70 12.33
N ILE A 155 4.85 -33.52 12.94
CA ILE A 155 5.42 -33.17 14.25
C ILE A 155 4.94 -34.16 15.33
N ASP A 156 3.64 -34.50 15.33
CA ASP A 156 3.06 -35.44 16.28
C ASP A 156 3.63 -36.85 16.10
N ALA A 157 3.84 -37.30 14.86
CA ALA A 157 4.43 -38.60 14.55
C ALA A 157 5.90 -38.66 15.00
N GLU A 158 6.69 -37.63 14.74
CA GLU A 158 8.09 -37.53 15.18
C GLU A 158 8.20 -37.50 16.72
N GLN A 159 7.29 -36.80 17.40
CA GLN A 159 7.27 -36.77 18.86
C GLN A 159 6.90 -38.15 19.44
N ARG A 160 5.95 -38.85 18.82
CA ARG A 160 5.53 -40.20 19.25
C ARG A 160 6.59 -41.26 18.98
N SER A 161 7.36 -41.13 17.91
CA SER A 161 8.46 -42.06 17.59
C SER A 161 9.73 -41.80 18.41
N GLY A 162 9.78 -40.70 19.17
CA GLY A 162 10.95 -40.29 19.94
C GLY A 162 12.05 -39.64 19.10
N ALA A 163 11.77 -39.30 17.82
CA ALA A 163 12.72 -38.60 16.95
C ALA A 163 12.97 -37.15 17.40
N ILE A 164 11.98 -36.53 18.06
CA ILE A 164 12.09 -35.21 18.69
C ILE A 164 11.54 -35.25 20.13
N ASP A 165 12.05 -34.35 20.98
CA ASP A 165 11.56 -34.18 22.35
C ASP A 165 10.30 -33.28 22.40
N ALA A 166 9.64 -33.25 23.57
CA ALA A 166 8.43 -32.46 23.78
C ALA A 166 8.65 -30.94 23.65
N GLU A 167 9.86 -30.46 23.95
CA GLU A 167 10.21 -29.05 23.85
C GLU A 167 10.37 -28.62 22.38
N THR A 168 11.12 -29.39 21.57
CA THR A 168 11.25 -29.16 20.12
C THR A 168 9.91 -29.28 19.42
N ALA A 169 9.08 -30.25 19.79
CA ALA A 169 7.73 -30.40 19.23
C ALA A 169 6.87 -29.17 19.51
N ARG A 170 6.91 -28.61 20.73
CA ARG A 170 6.21 -27.36 21.08
C ARG A 170 6.73 -26.17 20.28
N ALA A 171 8.05 -26.02 20.16
CA ALA A 171 8.67 -24.93 19.41
C ALA A 171 8.24 -24.96 17.93
N ARG A 172 8.29 -26.13 17.29
CA ARG A 172 7.86 -26.31 15.89
C ARG A 172 6.36 -26.06 15.70
N ARG A 173 5.51 -26.47 16.64
CA ARG A 173 4.07 -26.14 16.58
C ARG A 173 3.83 -24.63 16.69
N SER A 174 4.57 -23.93 17.54
CA SER A 174 4.47 -22.45 17.63
C SER A 174 4.96 -21.76 16.36
N GLU A 175 6.02 -22.25 15.72
CA GLU A 175 6.49 -21.75 14.43
C GLU A 175 5.44 -21.95 13.34
N LEU A 176 4.82 -23.13 13.30
CA LEU A 176 3.73 -23.44 12.38
C LEU A 176 2.50 -22.54 12.62
N GLU A 177 2.15 -22.26 13.87
CA GLU A 177 1.07 -21.33 14.18
C GLU A 177 1.36 -19.92 13.64
N ARG A 178 2.59 -19.42 13.80
CA ARG A 178 3.01 -18.12 13.25
C ARG A 178 3.00 -18.11 11.73
N GLU A 179 3.38 -19.21 11.08
CA GLU A 179 3.29 -19.36 9.63
C GLU A 179 1.83 -19.26 9.17
N SER A 180 0.90 -19.91 9.88
CA SER A 180 -0.55 -19.82 9.60
C SER A 180 -1.06 -18.39 9.68
N GLN A 181 -0.69 -17.68 10.74
CA GLN A 181 -1.11 -16.29 10.97
C GLN A 181 -0.55 -15.36 9.89
N LEU A 182 0.71 -15.56 9.49
CA LEU A 182 1.35 -14.78 8.44
C LEU A 182 0.62 -14.93 7.09
N TYR A 183 0.34 -16.16 6.65
CA TYR A 183 -0.35 -16.38 5.39
C TYR A 183 -1.80 -15.86 5.41
N GLY A 184 -2.50 -16.00 6.54
CA GLY A 184 -3.83 -15.40 6.71
C GLY A 184 -3.79 -13.86 6.64
N ALA A 185 -2.81 -13.23 7.28
CA ALA A 185 -2.63 -11.78 7.24
C ALA A 185 -2.21 -11.28 5.85
N MET A 186 -1.38 -12.04 5.12
CA MET A 186 -0.97 -11.73 3.75
C MET A 186 -2.15 -11.68 2.77
N ASP A 187 -3.06 -12.68 2.80
CA ASP A 187 -4.26 -12.67 1.96
C ASP A 187 -5.12 -11.43 2.23
N GLY A 188 -5.34 -11.10 3.51
CA GLY A 188 -6.06 -9.89 3.90
C GLY A 188 -5.40 -8.60 3.41
N ALA A 189 -4.09 -8.45 3.60
CA ALA A 189 -3.34 -7.26 3.17
C ALA A 189 -3.39 -7.09 1.64
N MET A 190 -3.28 -8.17 0.87
CA MET A 190 -3.30 -8.11 -0.59
C MET A 190 -4.66 -7.70 -1.16
N ARG A 191 -5.77 -8.10 -0.54
CA ARG A 191 -7.11 -7.60 -0.88
C ARG A 191 -7.25 -6.10 -0.64
N PHE A 192 -6.62 -5.58 0.41
CA PHE A 192 -6.59 -4.14 0.70
C PHE A 192 -5.81 -3.37 -0.38
N VAL A 193 -4.62 -3.86 -0.76
CA VAL A 193 -3.81 -3.25 -1.83
C VAL A 193 -4.54 -3.23 -3.17
N LYS A 194 -5.32 -4.26 -3.50
CA LYS A 194 -6.17 -4.27 -4.70
C LYS A 194 -7.27 -3.20 -4.64
N GLY A 195 -7.89 -3.00 -3.48
CA GLY A 195 -8.86 -1.93 -3.26
C GLY A 195 -8.25 -0.54 -3.45
N ASP A 196 -7.06 -0.33 -2.91
CA ASP A 196 -6.26 0.88 -3.09
C ASP A 196 -5.95 1.18 -4.56
N ALA A 197 -5.51 0.18 -5.34
CA ALA A 197 -5.24 0.35 -6.76
C ALA A 197 -6.49 0.81 -7.57
N ILE A 198 -7.70 0.39 -7.16
CA ILE A 198 -8.94 0.88 -7.77
C ILE A 198 -9.19 2.33 -7.35
N ALA A 199 -8.99 2.66 -6.08
CA ALA A 199 -9.17 4.01 -5.56
C ALA A 199 -8.25 5.03 -6.25
N ALA A 200 -6.98 4.69 -6.46
CA ALA A 200 -6.02 5.53 -7.17
C ALA A 200 -6.49 5.91 -8.58
N ILE A 201 -7.06 4.96 -9.33
CA ILE A 201 -7.63 5.24 -10.67
C ILE A 201 -8.82 6.19 -10.57
N VAL A 202 -9.70 5.97 -9.60
CA VAL A 202 -10.85 6.86 -9.37
C VAL A 202 -10.38 8.27 -9.04
N ILE A 203 -9.34 8.40 -8.21
CA ILE A 203 -8.72 9.68 -7.85
C ILE A 203 -8.18 10.39 -9.10
N VAL A 204 -7.48 9.68 -9.99
CA VAL A 204 -6.97 10.27 -11.23
C VAL A 204 -8.11 10.79 -12.11
N VAL A 205 -9.19 10.03 -12.25
CA VAL A 205 -10.37 10.47 -13.02
C VAL A 205 -11.01 11.70 -12.37
N ILE A 206 -11.15 11.71 -11.05
CA ILE A 206 -11.65 12.88 -10.30
C ILE A 206 -10.75 14.10 -10.51
N ASN A 207 -9.43 13.94 -10.47
CA ASN A 207 -8.48 15.02 -10.66
C ASN A 207 -8.55 15.58 -12.08
N LEU A 208 -8.69 14.72 -13.09
CA LEU A 208 -8.81 15.14 -14.48
C LEU A 208 -10.13 15.89 -14.73
N VAL A 209 -11.26 15.29 -14.36
CA VAL A 209 -12.60 15.86 -14.61
C VAL A 209 -12.87 17.05 -13.71
N GLY A 210 -12.65 16.90 -12.41
CA GLY A 210 -12.80 17.97 -11.43
C GLY A 210 -11.86 19.13 -11.71
N GLY A 211 -10.62 18.83 -12.09
CA GLY A 211 -9.62 19.82 -12.47
C GLY A 211 -10.04 20.63 -13.69
N LEU A 212 -10.58 19.97 -14.72
CA LEU A 212 -11.13 20.65 -15.90
C LEU A 212 -12.27 21.61 -15.52
N VAL A 213 -13.22 21.16 -14.70
CA VAL A 213 -14.35 21.98 -14.27
C VAL A 213 -13.86 23.18 -13.45
N VAL A 214 -13.00 22.97 -12.46
CA VAL A 214 -12.47 24.04 -11.61
C VAL A 214 -11.59 25.01 -12.41
N GLY A 215 -10.75 24.48 -13.31
CA GLY A 215 -9.88 25.28 -14.18
C GLY A 215 -10.68 26.24 -15.07
N ILE A 216 -11.71 25.74 -15.74
CA ILE A 216 -12.52 26.54 -16.67
C ILE A 216 -13.48 27.46 -15.92
N VAL A 217 -14.26 26.92 -14.97
CA VAL A 217 -15.38 27.64 -14.33
C VAL A 217 -14.89 28.58 -13.24
N THR A 218 -13.96 28.12 -12.40
CA THR A 218 -13.53 28.88 -11.21
C THR A 218 -12.29 29.73 -11.51
N LYS A 219 -11.31 29.18 -12.24
CA LYS A 219 -10.03 29.84 -12.51
C LYS A 219 -9.98 30.59 -13.85
N GLY A 220 -11.03 30.52 -14.67
CA GLY A 220 -11.13 31.24 -15.94
C GLY A 220 -10.12 30.80 -17.00
N GLN A 221 -9.55 29.59 -16.87
CA GLN A 221 -8.61 29.04 -17.85
C GLN A 221 -9.34 28.65 -19.13
N THR A 222 -8.63 28.69 -20.26
CA THR A 222 -9.15 28.07 -21.48
C THR A 222 -9.23 26.56 -21.31
N ALA A 223 -10.13 25.90 -22.04
CA ALA A 223 -10.25 24.44 -21.98
C ALA A 223 -8.92 23.74 -22.30
N ALA A 224 -8.14 24.26 -23.24
CA ALA A 224 -6.83 23.71 -23.59
C ALA A 224 -5.80 23.85 -22.46
N GLU A 225 -5.76 25.00 -21.77
CA GLU A 225 -4.88 25.21 -20.61
C GLU A 225 -5.26 24.32 -19.44
N ALA A 226 -6.56 24.22 -19.14
CA ALA A 226 -7.05 23.35 -18.07
C ALA A 226 -6.72 21.88 -18.36
N VAL A 227 -6.94 21.40 -19.59
CA VAL A 227 -6.54 20.05 -20.00
C VAL A 227 -5.05 19.85 -19.75
N ARG A 228 -4.19 20.78 -20.18
CA ARG A 228 -2.74 20.63 -20.04
C ARG A 228 -2.29 20.57 -18.59
N THR A 229 -2.75 21.50 -17.76
CA THR A 229 -2.35 21.60 -16.35
C THR A 229 -2.85 20.40 -15.55
N TYR A 230 -4.15 20.12 -15.60
CA TYR A 230 -4.74 19.08 -14.77
C TYR A 230 -4.43 17.67 -15.27
N SER A 231 -4.18 17.46 -16.57
CA SER A 231 -3.66 16.17 -17.04
C SER A 231 -2.25 15.91 -16.52
N LEU A 232 -1.35 16.91 -16.57
CA LEU A 232 0.02 16.76 -16.05
C LEU A 232 0.01 16.47 -14.55
N LEU A 233 -0.78 17.22 -13.77
CA LEU A 233 -0.89 17.03 -12.32
C LEU A 233 -1.55 15.69 -11.95
N SER A 234 -2.59 15.28 -12.69
CA SER A 234 -3.25 13.99 -12.43
C SER A 234 -2.35 12.81 -12.75
N ILE A 235 -1.56 12.90 -13.83
CA ILE A 235 -0.55 11.89 -14.20
C ILE A 235 0.58 11.85 -13.17
N GLY A 236 1.00 13.00 -12.67
CA GLY A 236 2.08 13.07 -11.68
C GLY A 236 1.68 12.63 -10.28
N GLY A 237 0.40 12.76 -9.94
CA GLY A 237 -0.13 12.41 -8.62
C GLY A 237 -0.65 10.97 -8.50
N GLY A 238 -0.91 10.29 -9.62
CA GLY A 238 -1.41 8.91 -9.67
C GLY A 238 -0.31 7.89 -9.96
#